data_AF-A0AA42ZV98-F1
#
_entry.id   AF-A0AA42ZV98-F1
#
_cell.length_a   1.000
_cell.length_b   1.000
_cell.length_c   1.000
_cell.angle_alpha   90.00
_cell.angle_beta   90.00
_cell.angle_gamma   90.00
#
_symmetry.space_group_name_H-M   'P 1'
#
loop_
_entity.id
_entity.type
_entity.pdbx_description
1 polymer ?
#
loop_
_entity_poly.entity_id
_entity_poly.type
_entity_poly.pdbx_seq_one_letter_code
_entity_poly.pdbx_strand_id
1 'polypeptide(L)'
;MIAIWAILAAGLILPSSVESLEADIAWISRGEYCEPETVLPLPDNTLLVSNVCGFGEAGSGFLTLLGSGGKVIDWRIVVGLDAPLGMALHSGRLYVIDSNQLKIMAWPGYRLLDTIKLQTKVANDVAIAGDGQVYISDTAAGQVIKLSTDGKQSIFIGEEKFPGANGVEVHGGSLYVGGEQLWRISLDDSKVELAAPEWVADIDGIEFEPDGSMQITPVAGPLIRFPKQGEIQVLAAAGVSSANHGYASNLGLALIPTGFDNTVIAIRISSAR
;
A
#
# COMPACT_ATOMS: atom_id res chain seq x y z
N MET A 1 -16.19 17.10 -0.89
CA MET A 1 -14.78 16.68 -0.85
C MET A 1 -14.55 16.03 0.49
N ILE A 2 -14.57 14.70 0.52
CA ILE A 2 -14.03 13.94 1.65
C ILE A 2 -12.56 13.81 1.26
N ALA A 3 -11.66 14.52 1.95
CA ALA A 3 -10.25 14.19 1.85
C ALA A 3 -10.12 12.70 2.21
N ILE A 4 -9.28 11.92 1.55
CA ILE A 4 -9.03 10.52 1.94
C ILE A 4 -8.68 10.44 3.44
N TRP A 5 -8.12 11.52 3.98
CA TRP A 5 -7.77 11.75 5.38
C TRP A 5 -8.89 12.25 6.30
N ALA A 6 -10.11 12.50 5.80
CA ALA A 6 -11.25 13.04 6.58
C ALA A 6 -12.14 11.95 7.20
N ILE A 7 -11.64 10.72 7.32
CA ILE A 7 -12.13 9.80 8.33
C ILE A 7 -11.44 10.21 9.64
N LEU A 8 -12.22 10.54 10.66
CA LEU A 8 -11.71 10.68 12.02
C LEU A 8 -10.92 9.41 12.34
N ALA A 9 -9.59 9.47 12.28
CA ALA A 9 -8.74 8.39 12.76
C ALA A 9 -9.11 8.18 14.23
N ALA A 10 -9.91 7.16 14.51
CA ALA A 10 -10.13 6.71 15.87
C ALA A 10 -8.75 6.22 16.32
N GLY A 11 -8.10 6.96 17.22
CA GLY A 11 -6.75 6.63 17.65
C GLY A 11 -6.67 5.15 18.05
N LEU A 12 -5.75 4.41 17.44
CA LEU A 12 -5.57 2.97 17.64
C LEU A 12 -5.51 2.66 19.15
N ILE A 13 -6.48 1.90 19.66
CA ILE A 13 -6.52 1.50 21.06
C ILE A 13 -5.76 0.18 21.20
N LEU A 14 -4.53 0.26 21.71
CA LEU A 14 -3.74 -0.93 21.97
C LEU A 14 -4.25 -1.67 23.22
N PRO A 15 -4.31 -3.02 23.18
CA PRO A 15 -4.49 -3.83 24.38
C PRO A 15 -3.36 -3.56 25.38
N SER A 16 -3.63 -3.72 26.69
CA SER A 16 -2.62 -3.53 27.74
C SER A 16 -1.41 -4.47 27.66
N SER A 17 -1.51 -5.55 26.88
CA SER A 17 -0.42 -6.49 26.62
C SER A 17 0.45 -6.11 25.42
N VAL A 18 0.12 -5.04 24.68
CA VAL A 18 0.87 -4.58 23.50
C VAL A 18 1.42 -3.19 23.79
N GLU A 19 2.74 -3.09 23.92
CA GLU A 19 3.43 -1.81 24.07
C GLU A 19 3.97 -1.34 22.71
N SER A 20 3.96 -0.03 22.47
CA SER A 20 4.65 0.53 21.29
C SER A 20 6.14 0.65 21.55
N LEU A 21 6.93 0.21 20.60
CA LEU A 21 8.37 0.39 20.54
C LEU A 21 8.71 1.65 19.74
N GLU A 22 9.79 2.33 20.11
CA GLU A 22 10.32 3.44 19.31
C GLU A 22 10.87 2.90 17.98
N ALA A 23 10.39 3.43 16.86
CA ALA A 23 10.85 3.04 15.54
C ALA A 23 12.30 3.48 15.29
N ASP A 24 13.14 2.58 14.74
CA ASP A 24 14.51 2.90 14.33
C ASP A 24 14.50 3.61 12.97
N ILE A 25 14.42 4.94 12.99
CA ILE A 25 14.34 5.77 11.78
C ILE A 25 15.69 5.79 11.07
N ALA A 26 15.75 5.19 9.87
CA ALA A 26 16.94 5.20 9.03
C ALA A 26 17.18 6.57 8.38
N TRP A 27 16.11 7.17 7.85
CA TRP A 27 16.11 8.48 7.20
C TRP A 27 14.69 9.00 7.04
N ILE A 28 14.56 10.31 6.80
CA ILE A 28 13.31 10.98 6.46
C ILE A 28 13.56 11.87 5.24
N SER A 29 12.80 11.63 4.17
CA SER A 29 12.77 12.47 2.97
C SER A 29 11.68 13.53 3.09
N ARG A 30 12.01 14.77 2.73
CA ARG A 30 11.11 15.93 2.77
C ARG A 30 11.24 16.73 1.48
N GLY A 31 10.21 17.49 1.12
CA GLY A 31 10.26 18.42 0.00
C GLY A 31 8.90 18.60 -0.65
N GLU A 32 8.80 18.32 -1.96
CA GLU A 32 7.60 18.59 -2.77
C GLU A 32 6.53 17.50 -2.68
N TYR A 33 6.60 16.59 -1.70
CA TYR A 33 5.54 15.61 -1.48
C TYR A 33 4.21 16.31 -1.21
N CYS A 34 3.15 15.64 -1.60
CA CYS A 34 1.82 16.20 -1.57
C CYS A 34 0.81 15.05 -1.54
N GLU A 35 0.34 14.74 -0.34
CA GLU A 35 -0.43 13.54 -0.03
C GLU A 35 0.26 12.29 -0.60
N PRO A 36 1.51 11.99 -0.20
CA PRO A 36 2.17 10.78 -0.64
C PRO A 36 1.36 9.58 -0.13
N GLU A 37 1.11 8.62 -1.00
CA GLU A 37 0.22 7.49 -0.70
C GLU A 37 1.01 6.19 -0.64
N THR A 38 1.68 5.81 -1.73
CA THR A 38 2.35 4.52 -1.87
C THR A 38 3.84 4.73 -2.02
N VAL A 39 4.67 3.91 -1.37
CA VAL A 39 6.12 3.87 -1.64
C VAL A 39 6.51 2.48 -2.14
N LEU A 40 6.77 2.33 -3.43
CA LEU A 40 7.11 1.06 -4.07
C LEU A 40 8.62 0.93 -4.28
N PRO A 41 9.30 -0.04 -3.62
CA PRO A 41 10.68 -0.40 -3.94
C PRO A 41 10.79 -0.97 -5.37
N LEU A 42 11.83 -0.57 -6.10
CA LEU A 42 12.09 -1.03 -7.46
C LEU A 42 13.32 -1.97 -7.51
N PRO A 43 13.42 -2.87 -8.51
CA PRO A 43 14.50 -3.85 -8.60
C PRO A 43 15.92 -3.26 -8.74
N ASP A 44 16.06 -1.99 -9.09
CA ASP A 44 17.34 -1.26 -9.13
C ASP A 44 17.67 -0.52 -7.81
N ASN A 45 16.92 -0.80 -6.75
CA ASN A 45 17.00 -0.19 -5.42
C ASN A 45 16.59 1.28 -5.36
N THR A 46 16.00 1.82 -6.43
CA THR A 46 15.26 3.10 -6.34
C THR A 46 13.89 2.87 -5.71
N LEU A 47 13.28 3.95 -5.24
CA LEU A 47 11.97 3.92 -4.58
C LEU A 47 11.05 4.87 -5.35
N LEU A 48 9.88 4.39 -5.73
CA LEU A 48 8.88 5.18 -6.43
C LEU A 48 7.77 5.57 -5.47
N VAL A 49 7.45 6.86 -5.40
CA VAL A 49 6.45 7.38 -4.48
C VAL A 49 5.29 7.95 -5.29
N SER A 50 4.07 7.53 -5.03
CA SER A 50 2.87 8.19 -5.58
C SER A 50 2.52 9.42 -4.73
N ASN A 51 2.06 10.48 -5.40
CA ASN A 51 1.56 11.70 -4.76
C ASN A 51 0.19 12.00 -5.33
N VAL A 52 -0.82 12.06 -4.45
CA VAL A 52 -2.22 12.20 -4.83
C VAL A 52 -2.56 13.65 -5.17
N CYS A 53 -2.12 14.59 -4.35
CA CYS A 53 -2.40 16.02 -4.52
C CYS A 53 -3.87 16.38 -4.75
N GLY A 54 -4.76 15.91 -3.87
CA GLY A 54 -6.16 16.25 -3.92
C GLY A 54 -6.97 15.19 -4.66
N PHE A 55 -7.60 14.30 -3.91
CA PHE A 55 -8.48 13.29 -4.48
C PHE A 55 -9.65 13.89 -5.25
N GLY A 56 -9.77 13.54 -6.53
CA GLY A 56 -10.78 14.06 -7.46
C GLY A 56 -10.36 15.31 -8.22
N GLU A 57 -9.13 15.80 -8.03
CA GLU A 57 -8.55 16.86 -8.86
C GLU A 57 -7.79 16.24 -10.05
N ALA A 58 -8.33 16.39 -11.26
CA ALA A 58 -7.70 15.80 -12.43
C ALA A 58 -6.33 16.41 -12.74
N GLY A 59 -5.35 15.56 -13.06
CA GLY A 59 -3.99 15.95 -13.46
C GLY A 59 -3.08 16.50 -12.36
N SER A 60 -3.50 16.52 -11.09
CA SER A 60 -2.67 17.03 -9.98
C SER A 60 -1.64 16.02 -9.49
N GLY A 61 -1.92 14.73 -9.62
CA GLY A 61 -1.09 13.62 -9.18
C GLY A 61 0.18 13.40 -10.01
N PHE A 62 1.20 12.87 -9.36
CA PHE A 62 2.51 12.57 -9.97
C PHE A 62 3.28 11.50 -9.20
N LEU A 63 4.33 10.96 -9.81
CA LEU A 63 5.27 10.02 -9.17
C LEU A 63 6.63 10.69 -8.94
N THR A 64 7.23 10.42 -7.78
CA THR A 64 8.57 10.86 -7.37
C THR A 64 9.52 9.67 -7.36
N LEU A 65 10.74 9.84 -7.87
CA LEU A 65 11.80 8.82 -7.80
C LEU A 65 12.85 9.19 -6.75
N LEU A 66 13.10 8.27 -5.82
CA LEU A 66 14.12 8.39 -4.77
C LEU A 66 15.22 7.35 -4.99
N GLY A 67 16.43 7.67 -4.52
CA GLY A 67 17.45 6.66 -4.24
C GLY A 67 17.21 5.95 -2.92
N SER A 68 17.86 4.80 -2.72
CA SER A 68 17.74 3.97 -1.50
C SER A 68 18.05 4.68 -0.17
N GLY A 69 18.78 5.80 -0.22
CA GLY A 69 19.09 6.63 0.95
C GLY A 69 18.08 7.75 1.23
N GLY A 70 16.90 7.74 0.60
CA GLY A 70 15.85 8.75 0.77
C GLY A 70 16.11 10.07 0.04
N LYS A 71 17.23 10.21 -0.68
CA LYS A 71 17.48 11.39 -1.52
C LYS A 71 16.67 11.31 -2.80
N VAL A 72 15.95 12.38 -3.12
CA VAL A 72 15.21 12.48 -4.38
C VAL A 72 16.16 12.54 -5.58
N ILE A 73 15.86 11.72 -6.58
CA ILE A 73 16.50 11.69 -7.91
C ILE A 73 15.72 12.59 -8.86
N ASP A 74 14.39 12.45 -8.90
CA ASP A 74 13.48 13.26 -9.69
C ASP A 74 12.16 13.43 -8.94
N TRP A 75 11.70 14.67 -8.78
CA TRP A 75 10.43 14.96 -8.09
C TRP A 75 9.21 14.54 -8.88
N ARG A 76 9.29 14.53 -10.21
CA ARG A 76 8.12 14.45 -11.11
C ARG A 76 8.45 13.58 -12.31
N ILE A 77 8.91 12.35 -12.06
CA ILE A 77 9.32 11.40 -13.11
C ILE A 77 8.12 10.96 -13.99
N VAL A 78 6.91 11.00 -13.42
CA VAL A 78 5.63 10.85 -14.14
C VAL A 78 4.68 11.93 -13.64
N VAL A 79 3.97 12.61 -14.54
CA VAL A 79 3.05 13.71 -14.22
C VAL A 79 1.70 13.54 -14.93
N GLY A 80 0.71 14.32 -14.51
CA GLY A 80 -0.62 14.34 -15.14
C GLY A 80 -1.46 13.12 -14.80
N LEU A 81 -1.18 12.50 -13.64
CA LEU A 81 -2.07 11.53 -13.02
C LEU A 81 -3.17 12.28 -12.28
N ASP A 82 -4.30 11.63 -12.03
CA ASP A 82 -5.43 12.27 -11.35
C ASP A 82 -5.34 12.09 -9.82
N ALA A 83 -5.23 10.86 -9.35
CA ALA A 83 -5.03 10.47 -7.96
C ALA A 83 -4.41 9.06 -7.91
N PRO A 84 -3.08 8.93 -7.99
CA PRO A 84 -2.40 7.63 -7.91
C PRO A 84 -2.45 7.09 -6.47
N LEU A 85 -3.32 6.10 -6.23
CA LEU A 85 -3.61 5.57 -4.89
C LEU A 85 -2.92 4.24 -4.55
N GLY A 86 -2.44 3.50 -5.54
CA GLY A 86 -1.86 2.20 -5.32
C GLY A 86 -0.95 1.79 -6.47
N MET A 87 0.12 1.06 -6.16
CA MET A 87 1.12 0.68 -7.16
C MET A 87 1.66 -0.72 -6.94
N ALA A 88 1.81 -1.47 -8.04
CA ALA A 88 2.52 -2.74 -8.05
C ALA A 88 3.46 -2.86 -9.25
N LEU A 89 4.57 -3.57 -9.08
CA LEU A 89 5.47 -3.92 -10.17
C LEU A 89 5.44 -5.42 -10.42
N HIS A 90 5.13 -5.81 -11.65
CA HIS A 90 5.16 -7.22 -12.04
C HIS A 90 5.69 -7.38 -13.46
N SER A 91 6.68 -8.27 -13.64
CA SER A 91 7.24 -8.62 -14.96
C SER A 91 7.62 -7.42 -15.84
N GLY A 92 8.26 -6.39 -15.25
CA GLY A 92 8.70 -5.17 -15.95
C GLY A 92 7.58 -4.19 -16.29
N ARG A 93 6.40 -4.36 -15.69
CA ARG A 93 5.25 -3.45 -15.83
C ARG A 93 4.89 -2.86 -14.49
N LEU A 94 4.79 -1.54 -14.45
CA LEU A 94 4.26 -0.78 -13.33
C LEU A 94 2.76 -0.62 -13.52
N TYR A 95 2.00 -1.03 -12.52
CA TYR A 95 0.56 -0.90 -12.44
C TYR A 95 0.25 0.21 -11.45
N VAL A 96 -0.56 1.19 -11.85
CA VAL A 96 -0.94 2.32 -11.02
C VAL A 96 -2.45 2.45 -11.02
N ILE A 97 -3.07 2.40 -9.84
CA ILE A 97 -4.47 2.78 -9.65
C ILE A 97 -4.54 4.30 -9.67
N ASP A 98 -5.26 4.85 -10.65
CA ASP A 98 -5.41 6.28 -10.86
C ASP A 98 -6.88 6.63 -11.17
N SER A 99 -7.63 7.07 -10.15
CA SER A 99 -9.05 7.45 -10.27
C SER A 99 -9.94 6.46 -11.06
N ASN A 100 -10.13 5.24 -10.52
CA ASN A 100 -10.89 4.15 -11.17
C ASN A 100 -10.34 3.73 -12.54
N GLN A 101 -9.05 3.95 -12.80
CA GLN A 101 -8.34 3.42 -13.94
C GLN A 101 -7.10 2.68 -13.46
N LEU A 102 -6.76 1.59 -14.15
CA LEU A 102 -5.47 0.92 -14.01
C LEU A 102 -4.58 1.39 -15.16
N LYS A 103 -3.61 2.24 -14.86
CA LYS A 103 -2.58 2.64 -15.82
C LYS A 103 -1.45 1.62 -15.77
N ILE A 104 -1.05 1.11 -16.93
CA ILE A 104 0.05 0.16 -17.06
C ILE A 104 1.18 0.87 -17.78
N MET A 105 2.35 0.94 -17.16
CA MET A 105 3.54 1.61 -17.69
C MET A 105 4.70 0.62 -17.79
N ALA A 106 5.63 0.87 -18.70
CA ALA A 106 6.88 0.12 -18.78
C ALA A 106 7.78 0.49 -17.61
N TRP A 107 8.46 -0.49 -17.03
CA TRP A 107 9.60 -0.25 -16.15
C TRP A 107 10.83 -1.03 -16.65
N PRO A 108 12.01 -0.39 -16.75
CA PRO A 108 12.27 1.03 -16.48
C PRO A 108 11.72 1.96 -17.58
N GLY A 109 11.65 3.26 -17.29
CA GLY A 109 11.34 4.32 -18.27
C GLY A 109 9.91 4.88 -18.25
N TYR A 110 9.00 4.26 -17.50
CA TYR A 110 7.66 4.78 -17.14
C TYR A 110 6.76 5.19 -18.31
N ARG A 111 7.04 4.70 -19.52
CA ARG A 111 6.20 4.96 -20.69
C ARG A 111 4.85 4.26 -20.51
N LEU A 112 3.76 5.01 -20.62
CA LEU A 112 2.40 4.46 -20.62
C LEU A 112 2.25 3.42 -21.75
N LEU A 113 1.77 2.23 -21.38
CA LEU A 113 1.51 1.11 -22.26
C LEU A 113 0.02 0.93 -22.51
N ASP A 114 -0.78 1.07 -21.44
CA ASP A 114 -2.23 0.87 -21.51
C ASP A 114 -2.94 1.63 -20.39
N THR A 115 -4.24 1.81 -20.53
CA THR A 115 -5.13 2.34 -19.50
C THR A 115 -6.46 1.58 -19.54
N ILE A 116 -6.74 0.86 -18.46
CA ILE A 116 -7.94 0.05 -18.32
C ILE A 116 -8.90 0.78 -17.39
N LYS A 117 -10.09 1.12 -17.88
CA LYS A 117 -11.16 1.64 -17.04
C LYS A 117 -11.70 0.54 -16.13
N LEU A 118 -11.72 0.78 -14.83
CA LEU A 118 -12.17 -0.19 -13.84
C LEU A 118 -13.67 -0.05 -13.55
N GLN A 119 -14.34 -1.17 -13.35
CA GLN A 119 -15.73 -1.24 -12.92
C GLN A 119 -15.81 -1.25 -11.39
N THR A 120 -15.37 -0.16 -10.78
CA THR A 120 -15.30 0.03 -9.32
C THR A 120 -16.06 1.29 -8.91
N LYS A 121 -16.45 1.38 -7.64
CA LYS A 121 -16.93 2.65 -7.06
C LYS A 121 -15.74 3.55 -6.72
N VAL A 122 -14.76 3.02 -5.98
CA VAL A 122 -13.49 3.68 -5.65
C VAL A 122 -12.39 2.61 -5.63
N ALA A 123 -11.67 2.46 -6.75
CA ALA A 123 -10.46 1.65 -6.81
C ALA A 123 -9.38 2.32 -5.97
N ASN A 124 -8.70 1.54 -5.12
CA ASN A 124 -7.71 2.07 -4.21
C ASN A 124 -6.33 1.45 -4.47
N ASP A 125 -6.16 0.15 -4.25
CA ASP A 125 -4.87 -0.52 -4.38
C ASP A 125 -4.92 -1.74 -5.32
N VAL A 126 -3.74 -2.23 -5.72
CA VAL A 126 -3.57 -3.29 -6.72
C VAL A 126 -2.51 -4.30 -6.31
N ALA A 127 -2.85 -5.58 -6.36
CA ALA A 127 -1.92 -6.70 -6.22
C ALA A 127 -1.88 -7.55 -7.49
N ILE A 128 -0.70 -8.07 -7.83
CA ILE A 128 -0.50 -8.94 -9.01
C ILE A 128 -0.02 -10.31 -8.53
N ALA A 129 -0.80 -11.37 -8.79
CA ALA A 129 -0.37 -12.73 -8.50
C ALA A 129 0.72 -13.21 -9.47
N GLY A 130 1.39 -14.30 -9.10
CA GLY A 130 2.52 -14.86 -9.87
C GLY A 130 2.17 -15.31 -11.29
N ASP A 131 0.90 -15.60 -11.58
CA ASP A 131 0.39 -15.93 -12.91
C ASP A 131 -0.04 -14.70 -13.74
N GLY A 132 0.17 -13.49 -13.21
CA GLY A 132 -0.20 -12.22 -13.84
C GLY A 132 -1.65 -11.80 -13.60
N GLN A 133 -2.39 -12.54 -12.78
CA GLN A 133 -3.74 -12.19 -12.37
C GLN A 133 -3.74 -10.94 -11.48
N VAL A 134 -4.56 -9.95 -11.84
CA VAL A 134 -4.62 -8.67 -11.10
C VAL A 134 -5.82 -8.65 -10.16
N TYR A 135 -5.62 -8.18 -8.93
CA TYR A 135 -6.62 -7.99 -7.89
C TYR A 135 -6.62 -6.52 -7.46
N ILE A 136 -7.80 -5.92 -7.33
CA ILE A 136 -7.95 -4.49 -7.05
C ILE A 136 -9.02 -4.32 -5.97
N SER A 137 -8.72 -3.56 -4.92
CA SER A 137 -9.68 -3.19 -3.89
C SER A 137 -10.66 -2.13 -4.40
N ASP A 138 -11.93 -2.26 -4.02
CA ASP A 138 -12.97 -1.26 -4.27
C ASP A 138 -13.53 -0.75 -2.93
N THR A 139 -12.91 0.30 -2.40
CA THR A 139 -13.15 0.82 -1.04
C THR A 139 -14.61 1.10 -0.76
N ALA A 140 -15.28 1.82 -1.66
CA ALA A 140 -16.65 2.25 -1.46
C ALA A 140 -17.69 1.14 -1.70
N ALA A 141 -17.30 0.02 -2.29
CA ALA A 141 -18.14 -1.17 -2.43
C ALA A 141 -17.79 -2.28 -1.43
N GLY A 142 -16.68 -2.16 -0.71
CA GLY A 142 -16.21 -3.15 0.25
C GLY A 142 -15.96 -4.53 -0.36
N GLN A 143 -15.31 -4.56 -1.53
CA GLN A 143 -15.09 -5.76 -2.33
C GLN A 143 -13.72 -5.76 -3.01
N VAL A 144 -13.38 -6.90 -3.63
CA VAL A 144 -12.22 -7.01 -4.52
C VAL A 144 -12.70 -7.40 -5.93
N ILE A 145 -12.22 -6.67 -6.93
CA ILE A 145 -12.36 -7.06 -8.33
C ILE A 145 -11.10 -7.77 -8.82
N LYS A 146 -11.28 -8.63 -9.82
CA LYS A 146 -10.24 -9.41 -10.48
C LYS A 146 -10.22 -9.07 -11.96
N LEU A 147 -9.05 -8.79 -12.50
CA LEU A 147 -8.80 -8.56 -13.92
C LEU A 147 -7.91 -9.68 -14.47
N SER A 148 -8.49 -10.61 -15.22
CA SER A 148 -7.77 -11.74 -15.83
C SER A 148 -6.74 -11.29 -16.86
N THR A 149 -5.80 -12.18 -17.16
CA THR A 149 -4.73 -11.94 -18.14
C THR A 149 -5.24 -11.66 -19.56
N ASP A 150 -6.48 -12.05 -19.88
CA ASP A 150 -7.17 -11.70 -21.13
C ASP A 150 -7.97 -10.38 -21.04
N GLY A 151 -7.85 -9.64 -19.94
CA GLY A 151 -8.43 -8.31 -19.76
C GLY A 151 -9.89 -8.28 -19.26
N LYS A 152 -10.47 -9.41 -18.86
CA LYS A 152 -11.85 -9.43 -18.33
C LYS A 152 -11.89 -9.07 -16.85
N GLN A 153 -12.83 -8.19 -16.50
CA GLN A 153 -13.10 -7.80 -15.12
C GLN A 153 -14.26 -8.61 -14.55
N SER A 154 -14.13 -9.03 -13.30
CA SER A 154 -15.18 -9.69 -12.53
C SER A 154 -15.03 -9.37 -11.05
N ILE A 155 -16.11 -9.41 -10.28
CA ILE A 155 -16.01 -9.42 -8.81
C ILE A 155 -15.34 -10.73 -8.40
N PHE A 156 -14.25 -10.65 -7.64
CA PHE A 156 -13.58 -11.84 -7.09
C PHE A 156 -14.30 -12.32 -5.84
N ILE A 157 -14.38 -11.45 -4.86
CA ILE A 157 -15.19 -11.61 -3.65
C ILE A 157 -15.89 -10.26 -3.39
N GLY A 158 -17.21 -10.30 -3.28
CA GLY A 158 -18.05 -9.14 -3.02
C GLY A 158 -18.96 -9.34 -1.80
N GLU A 159 -20.09 -8.62 -1.77
CA GLU A 159 -21.10 -8.59 -0.69
C GLU A 159 -20.71 -7.71 0.51
N GLU A 160 -20.01 -6.59 0.29
CA GLU A 160 -19.57 -5.67 1.36
C GLU A 160 -18.73 -6.39 2.43
N LYS A 161 -18.12 -7.52 2.08
CA LYS A 161 -17.34 -8.39 2.98
C LYS A 161 -16.10 -7.71 3.55
N PHE A 162 -15.60 -6.68 2.87
CA PHE A 162 -14.39 -5.96 3.25
C PHE A 162 -14.72 -4.47 3.39
N PRO A 163 -15.50 -4.05 4.41
CA PRO A 163 -15.79 -2.64 4.62
C PRO A 163 -14.51 -1.81 4.66
N GLY A 164 -14.48 -0.74 3.86
CA GLY A 164 -13.29 0.10 3.73
C GLY A 164 -12.11 -0.56 3.02
N ALA A 165 -12.33 -1.57 2.16
CA ALA A 165 -11.28 -2.26 1.40
C ALA A 165 -10.20 -1.29 0.89
N ASN A 166 -8.96 -1.48 1.31
CA ASN A 166 -7.85 -0.55 1.11
C ASN A 166 -6.66 -1.28 0.48
N GLY A 167 -5.49 -1.37 1.12
CA GLY A 167 -4.35 -2.08 0.57
C GLY A 167 -4.63 -3.56 0.32
N VAL A 168 -3.97 -4.10 -0.70
CA VAL A 168 -4.08 -5.51 -1.09
C VAL A 168 -2.72 -6.09 -1.40
N GLU A 169 -2.46 -7.33 -0.98
CA GLU A 169 -1.19 -7.99 -1.27
C GLU A 169 -1.36 -9.50 -1.49
N VAL A 170 -0.63 -10.06 -2.46
CA VAL A 170 -0.66 -11.51 -2.74
C VAL A 170 0.55 -12.18 -2.11
N HIS A 171 0.32 -13.06 -1.14
CA HIS A 171 1.38 -13.81 -0.48
C HIS A 171 0.96 -15.24 -0.18
N GLY A 172 1.85 -16.20 -0.43
CA GLY A 172 1.67 -17.60 -0.01
C GLY A 172 0.38 -18.28 -0.54
N GLY A 173 -0.05 -17.96 -1.77
CA GLY A 173 -1.30 -18.49 -2.35
C GLY A 173 -2.56 -17.86 -1.77
N SER A 174 -2.44 -16.74 -1.08
CA SER A 174 -3.56 -15.98 -0.52
C SER A 174 -3.52 -14.53 -0.99
N LEU A 175 -4.69 -13.92 -1.10
CA LEU A 175 -4.85 -12.48 -1.19
C LEU A 175 -5.15 -11.94 0.21
N TYR A 176 -4.40 -10.93 0.63
CA TYR A 176 -4.66 -10.17 1.84
C TYR A 176 -5.36 -8.87 1.44
N VAL A 177 -6.35 -8.48 2.24
CA VAL A 177 -7.15 -7.27 2.01
C VAL A 177 -7.22 -6.51 3.31
N GLY A 178 -6.77 -5.26 3.29
CA GLY A 178 -6.89 -4.30 4.37
C GLY A 178 -8.21 -3.53 4.30
N GLY A 179 -8.57 -2.86 5.38
CA GLY A 179 -9.77 -2.05 5.54
C GLY A 179 -10.11 -1.95 7.02
N GLU A 180 -11.40 -2.00 7.40
CA GLU A 180 -11.78 -1.99 8.82
C GLU A 180 -11.13 -3.13 9.63
N GLN A 181 -10.75 -4.23 8.98
CA GLN A 181 -9.94 -5.31 9.55
C GLN A 181 -8.93 -5.81 8.51
N LEU A 182 -8.12 -6.80 8.87
CA LEU A 182 -7.27 -7.52 7.94
C LEU A 182 -7.87 -8.89 7.60
N TRP A 183 -8.19 -9.09 6.33
CA TRP A 183 -8.71 -10.36 5.83
C TRP A 183 -7.68 -11.11 5.00
N ARG A 184 -7.69 -12.44 5.12
CA ARG A 184 -6.95 -13.35 4.26
C ARG A 184 -7.94 -14.18 3.45
N ILE A 185 -7.69 -14.26 2.15
CA ILE A 185 -8.51 -14.98 1.19
C ILE A 185 -7.63 -16.03 0.52
N SER A 186 -7.99 -17.29 0.66
CA SER A 186 -7.36 -18.38 -0.12
C SER A 186 -7.68 -18.21 -1.60
N LEU A 187 -6.66 -18.21 -2.47
CA LEU A 187 -6.88 -18.08 -3.92
C LEU A 187 -7.39 -19.37 -4.57
N ASP A 188 -7.31 -20.50 -3.86
CA ASP A 188 -7.72 -21.82 -4.36
C ASP A 188 -9.22 -22.08 -4.19
N ASP A 189 -9.78 -21.73 -3.03
CA ASP A 189 -11.16 -22.04 -2.64
C ASP A 189 -11.97 -20.81 -2.18
N SER A 190 -11.38 -19.61 -2.26
CA SER A 190 -12.00 -18.35 -1.85
C SER A 190 -12.43 -18.29 -0.38
N LYS A 191 -11.87 -19.14 0.49
CA LYS A 191 -12.12 -19.10 1.94
C LYS A 191 -11.59 -17.79 2.52
N VAL A 192 -12.42 -17.12 3.32
CA VAL A 192 -12.09 -15.85 3.99
C VAL A 192 -11.90 -16.08 5.49
N GLU A 193 -10.81 -15.55 6.04
CA GLU A 193 -10.48 -15.57 7.47
C GLU A 193 -9.93 -14.20 7.92
N LEU A 194 -9.97 -13.91 9.22
CA LEU A 194 -9.22 -12.78 9.77
C LEU A 194 -7.73 -13.14 9.83
N ALA A 195 -6.88 -12.22 9.40
CA ALA A 195 -5.42 -12.37 9.40
C ALA A 195 -4.72 -11.62 10.54
N ALA A 196 -5.46 -10.86 11.34
CA ALA A 196 -4.96 -10.16 12.52
C ALA A 196 -6.02 -10.17 13.65
N PRO A 197 -5.61 -9.91 14.92
CA PRO A 197 -6.55 -9.69 16.02
C PRO A 197 -7.50 -8.52 15.77
N GLU A 198 -8.69 -8.54 16.36
CA GLU A 198 -9.75 -7.53 16.13
C GLU A 198 -9.37 -6.08 16.48
N TRP A 199 -8.37 -5.86 17.33
CA TRP A 199 -7.89 -4.50 17.66
C TRP A 199 -7.06 -3.87 16.54
N VAL A 200 -6.63 -4.67 15.56
CA VAL A 200 -5.91 -4.24 14.36
C VAL A 200 -6.95 -3.89 13.30
N ALA A 201 -7.09 -2.60 13.03
CA ALA A 201 -8.14 -2.03 12.20
C ALA A 201 -7.60 -0.91 11.30
N ASP A 202 -8.45 -0.43 10.40
CA ASP A 202 -8.19 0.66 9.45
C ASP A 202 -6.90 0.46 8.64
N ILE A 203 -6.70 -0.77 8.17
CA ILE A 203 -5.49 -1.21 7.48
C ILE A 203 -5.41 -0.55 6.11
N ASP A 204 -4.29 0.11 5.89
CA ASP A 204 -3.87 0.69 4.62
C ASP A 204 -2.90 -0.27 3.95
N GLY A 205 -1.58 -0.12 4.14
CA GLY A 205 -0.57 -0.95 3.48
C GLY A 205 -0.35 -2.32 4.13
N ILE A 206 0.03 -3.29 3.30
CA ILE A 206 0.32 -4.68 3.68
C ILE A 206 1.56 -5.15 2.92
N GLU A 207 2.56 -5.63 3.65
CA GLU A 207 3.82 -6.10 3.07
C GLU A 207 4.30 -7.38 3.76
N PHE A 208 5.14 -8.15 3.06
CA PHE A 208 5.73 -9.37 3.60
C PHE A 208 7.25 -9.38 3.53
N GLU A 209 7.87 -9.82 4.62
CA GLU A 209 9.30 -10.09 4.70
C GLU A 209 9.64 -11.45 4.08
N PRO A 210 10.91 -11.65 3.64
CA PRO A 210 11.35 -12.92 3.07
C PRO A 210 11.14 -14.15 3.97
N ASP A 211 11.11 -13.97 5.29
CA ASP A 211 10.90 -15.08 6.23
C ASP A 211 9.41 -15.45 6.40
N GLY A 212 8.49 -14.60 5.92
CA GLY A 212 7.04 -14.70 6.06
C GLY A 212 6.46 -13.85 7.19
N SER A 213 7.25 -13.02 7.87
CA SER A 213 6.74 -11.98 8.76
C SER A 213 5.94 -10.96 7.97
N MET A 214 4.81 -10.50 8.52
CA MET A 214 3.93 -9.54 7.85
C MET A 214 4.11 -8.15 8.47
N GLN A 215 4.04 -7.13 7.64
CA GLN A 215 4.02 -5.73 8.05
C GLN A 215 2.71 -5.10 7.57
N ILE A 216 2.11 -4.26 8.40
CA ILE A 216 0.94 -3.49 8.04
C ILE A 216 1.06 -2.06 8.53
N THR A 217 0.33 -1.16 7.89
CA THR A 217 0.14 0.20 8.36
C THR A 217 -1.34 0.51 8.46
N PRO A 218 -1.88 0.90 9.63
CA PRO A 218 -3.19 1.53 9.70
C PRO A 218 -3.13 2.93 9.08
N VAL A 219 -4.26 3.43 8.59
CA VAL A 219 -4.42 4.82 8.14
C VAL A 219 -4.05 5.75 9.29
N ALA A 220 -3.11 6.65 9.04
CA ALA A 220 -2.56 7.59 10.01
C ALA A 220 -1.94 6.93 11.28
N GLY A 221 -1.65 5.62 11.22
CA GLY A 221 -1.16 4.82 12.34
C GLY A 221 0.35 4.58 12.36
N PRO A 222 0.82 3.70 13.27
CA PRO A 222 2.19 3.21 13.31
C PRO A 222 2.41 2.05 12.32
N LEU A 223 3.67 1.66 12.11
CA LEU A 223 3.97 0.37 11.49
C LEU A 223 3.72 -0.75 12.50
N ILE A 224 2.91 -1.74 12.14
CA ILE A 224 2.68 -2.94 12.97
C ILE A 224 3.30 -4.13 12.24
N ARG A 225 4.19 -4.83 12.92
CA ARG A 225 4.87 -6.01 12.40
C ARG A 225 4.39 -7.25 13.16
N PHE A 226 4.08 -8.29 12.40
CA PHE A 226 3.73 -9.64 12.87
C PHE A 226 4.90 -10.56 12.51
N PRO A 227 5.87 -10.72 13.41
CA PRO A 227 6.97 -11.64 13.18
C PRO A 227 6.43 -13.06 12.97
N LYS A 228 7.07 -13.84 12.10
CA LYS A 228 6.78 -15.28 11.99
C LYS A 228 6.94 -16.03 13.31
N GLN A 229 7.83 -15.54 14.17
CA GLN A 229 8.07 -16.03 15.52
C GLN A 229 8.28 -14.85 16.46
N GLY A 230 7.62 -14.88 17.61
CA GLY A 230 7.67 -13.81 18.61
C GLY A 230 6.35 -13.06 18.73
N GLU A 231 6.39 -11.93 19.40
CA GLU A 231 5.23 -11.08 19.69
C GLU A 231 5.03 -10.01 18.61
N ILE A 232 3.79 -9.52 18.49
CA ILE A 232 3.45 -8.39 17.61
C ILE A 232 4.24 -7.16 18.05
N GLN A 233 4.84 -6.45 17.09
CA GLN A 233 5.63 -5.25 17.34
C GLN A 233 4.88 -4.03 16.77
N VAL A 234 4.58 -3.05 17.61
CA VAL A 234 4.02 -1.76 17.18
C VAL A 234 5.15 -0.74 17.17
N LEU A 235 5.61 -0.35 15.99
CA LEU A 235 6.74 0.56 15.79
C LEU A 235 6.22 1.98 15.53
N ALA A 236 6.31 2.83 16.55
CA ALA A 236 5.81 4.21 16.52
C ALA A 236 6.95 5.23 16.66
N ALA A 237 6.80 6.39 16.05
CA ALA A 237 7.66 7.55 16.26
C ALA A 237 6.90 8.84 15.94
N ALA A 238 7.39 9.98 16.42
CA ALA A 238 6.81 11.28 16.09
C ALA A 238 6.83 11.51 14.57
N GLY A 239 5.68 11.88 14.00
CA GLY A 239 5.52 12.10 12.56
C GLY A 239 5.18 10.83 11.76
N VAL A 240 5.30 9.63 12.34
CA VAL A 240 4.80 8.41 11.69
C VAL A 240 3.27 8.44 11.75
N SER A 241 2.67 8.70 10.59
CA SER A 241 1.23 8.72 10.35
C SER A 241 1.02 8.12 8.96
N SER A 242 0.98 6.80 8.92
CA SER A 242 1.20 6.02 7.70
C SER A 242 0.04 6.06 6.70
N ALA A 243 0.38 5.92 5.43
CA ALA A 243 -0.49 5.43 4.35
C ALA A 243 0.00 4.04 3.88
N ASN A 244 -0.19 3.68 2.61
CA ASN A 244 0.27 2.44 1.99
C ASN A 244 1.81 2.35 1.92
N HIS A 245 2.42 1.68 2.90
CA HIS A 245 3.87 1.50 2.95
C HIS A 245 4.37 0.43 1.97
N GLY A 246 5.64 0.52 1.60
CA GLY A 246 6.32 -0.60 0.93
C GLY A 246 7.50 -1.16 1.72
N TYR A 247 7.94 -2.36 1.37
CA TYR A 247 9.06 -3.03 2.04
C TYR A 247 10.23 -3.35 1.10
N ALA A 248 11.35 -2.64 1.27
CA ALA A 248 12.59 -2.89 0.53
C ALA A 248 13.42 -3.98 1.23
N SER A 249 13.14 -5.25 0.94
CA SER A 249 13.80 -6.41 1.57
C SER A 249 15.32 -6.41 1.49
N ASN A 250 15.88 -5.99 0.35
CA ASN A 250 17.32 -5.86 0.13
C ASN A 250 17.97 -4.74 0.96
N LEU A 251 17.20 -3.76 1.41
CA LEU A 251 17.65 -2.66 2.27
C LEU A 251 17.31 -2.90 3.75
N GLY A 252 16.39 -3.83 4.04
CA GLY A 252 15.83 -4.02 5.38
C GLY A 252 15.05 -2.80 5.86
N LEU A 253 14.32 -2.14 4.96
CA LEU A 253 13.60 -0.90 5.25
C LEU A 253 12.11 -1.04 4.96
N ALA A 254 11.28 -0.69 5.94
CA ALA A 254 9.89 -0.32 5.71
C ALA A 254 9.83 1.16 5.33
N LEU A 255 9.08 1.50 4.29
CA LEU A 255 9.07 2.82 3.66
C LEU A 255 7.68 3.43 3.82
N ILE A 256 7.55 4.34 4.78
CA ILE A 256 6.28 4.86 5.25
C ILE A 256 6.04 6.25 4.63
N PRO A 257 5.13 6.39 3.66
CA PRO A 257 4.60 7.70 3.29
C PRO A 257 3.72 8.25 4.42
N THR A 258 3.80 9.55 4.66
CA THR A 258 3.04 10.21 5.74
C THR A 258 2.13 11.30 5.20
N GLY A 259 0.83 11.17 5.48
CA GLY A 259 -0.18 12.11 4.99
C GLY A 259 -0.23 13.44 5.75
N PHE A 260 0.14 13.47 7.03
CA PHE A 260 0.03 14.66 7.87
C PHE A 260 1.10 15.72 7.57
N ASP A 261 2.37 15.31 7.44
CA ASP A 261 3.50 16.21 7.22
C ASP A 261 4.13 16.06 5.83
N ASN A 262 3.53 15.28 4.94
CA ASN A 262 3.95 15.05 3.56
C ASN A 262 5.44 14.65 3.49
N THR A 263 5.78 13.51 4.09
CA THR A 263 7.15 12.98 4.08
C THR A 263 7.17 11.52 3.67
N VAL A 264 8.37 10.99 3.44
CA VAL A 264 8.61 9.55 3.38
C VAL A 264 9.65 9.21 4.44
N ILE A 265 9.28 8.32 5.35
CA ILE A 265 10.10 7.86 6.47
C ILE A 265 10.56 6.44 6.16
N ALA A 266 11.84 6.14 6.34
CA ALA A 266 12.31 4.76 6.34
C ALA A 266 12.57 4.28 7.75
N ILE A 267 11.95 3.16 8.12
CA ILE A 267 12.16 2.47 9.39
C ILE A 267 13.04 1.24 9.12
N ARG A 268 14.11 1.07 9.90
CA ARG A 268 14.94 -0.14 9.85
C ARG A 268 14.17 -1.30 10.46
N ILE A 269 14.04 -2.37 9.70
CA ILE A 269 13.49 -3.63 10.17
C ILE A 269 14.67 -4.54 10.49
N SER A 270 14.92 -4.70 11.78
CA SER A 270 15.91 -5.68 12.25
C SER A 270 15.34 -7.08 12.05
N SER A 271 16.13 -7.98 11.48
CA SER A 271 15.85 -9.40 11.58
C SER A 271 15.81 -9.75 13.07
N ALA A 272 14.74 -10.43 13.51
CA ALA A 272 14.73 -11.00 14.84
C ALA A 272 15.98 -11.89 14.99
N ARG A 273 16.77 -11.65 16.03
CA ARG A 273 17.95 -12.47 16.34
C ARG A 273 17.54 -13.86 16.81
#